data_AF-A0A0G1KWE3-F1
#
_entry.id   AF-A0A0G1KWE3-F1
#
_cell.length_a   1.000
_cell.length_b   1.000
_cell.length_c   1.000
_cell.angle_alpha   90.00
_cell.angle_beta   90.00
_cell.angle_gamma   90.00
#
_symmetry.space_group_name_H-M   'P 1'
#
loop_
_entity.id
_entity.type
_entity.pdbx_description
1 polymer ?
#
loop_
_entity_poly.entity_id
_entity_poly.type
_entity_poly.pdbx_seq_one_letter_code
_entity_poly.pdbx_strand_id
1 'polypeptide(L)'
;MRRGQSTLEILVALSVLIISVSAAISVFFSNQLAAEFSSRQHQALQLAEQEIEVAKARAVDSFDSLVSQNSSFSVFQKEMIVENLDFYTKKITSRVSWLIDSIRPANVSLTTVLTNWRAIEPDDGTGPGSGPVGDWMNPETAGTLDLGAGNEGTDLAVKDEVVFITAKASDNKKKDLLSINVSNIYSPQKISEIDTGYGLNSIFVLNDYAYVVQAKTSNQFQIINIANPASMNLVGEITLSGAGKQGLSVAVKDNFAFVGTEKSSGKELYVFNVSNAASPQLVKSIELGANIQDIHIFNDRAYLATNYSTSSEAVIFDIVNPANPVFLASFDCLSSCGSSTQGLSVFPANYNTLFLGTNFGLEIINTANLSGLIRQGGYAAGGSVNDIYAVDFLAFLATSNSNTEFQVVDITNLQNPYIYSSFNFPQMATGIAYRNNVVYTSVRSNDALRIITSTP
;
A
#
# COMPACT_ATOMS: atom_id res chain seq x y z
N MET A 1 -102.26 0.49 6.82
CA MET A 1 -101.07 1.13 6.21
C MET A 1 -99.81 0.68 6.94
N ARG A 2 -99.00 -0.21 6.36
CA ARG A 2 -97.54 -0.34 6.59
C ARG A 2 -96.93 -1.00 5.34
N ARG A 3 -96.73 -0.21 4.28
CA ARG A 3 -96.12 -0.66 3.01
C ARG A 3 -94.84 0.12 2.66
N GLY A 4 -94.19 0.73 3.66
CA GLY A 4 -92.97 1.56 3.46
C GLY A 4 -91.76 1.19 4.33
N GLN A 5 -91.85 0.23 5.25
CA GLN A 5 -90.72 -0.15 6.13
C GLN A 5 -89.83 -1.26 5.55
N SER A 6 -90.38 -2.16 4.72
CA SER A 6 -89.64 -3.33 4.20
C SER A 6 -88.56 -2.97 3.18
N THR A 7 -88.76 -1.95 2.35
CA THR A 7 -87.74 -1.52 1.37
C THR A 7 -86.57 -0.79 2.03
N LEU A 8 -86.83 -0.02 3.10
CA LEU A 8 -85.79 0.68 3.86
C LEU A 8 -84.91 -0.32 4.63
N GLU A 9 -85.51 -1.32 5.28
CA GLU A 9 -84.78 -2.37 5.99
C GLU A 9 -83.91 -3.22 5.03
N ILE A 10 -84.42 -3.54 3.84
CA ILE A 10 -83.65 -4.24 2.80
C ILE A 10 -82.48 -3.37 2.30
N LEU A 11 -82.70 -2.05 2.10
CA LEU A 11 -81.64 -1.13 1.69
C LEU A 11 -80.55 -0.97 2.76
N VAL A 12 -80.93 -0.92 4.04
CA VAL A 12 -79.99 -0.84 5.17
C VAL A 12 -79.24 -2.18 5.34
N ALA A 13 -79.93 -3.31 5.23
CA ALA A 13 -79.27 -4.63 5.30
C ALA A 13 -78.31 -4.84 4.12
N LEU A 14 -78.67 -4.40 2.92
CA LEU A 14 -77.82 -4.47 1.73
C LEU A 14 -76.61 -3.54 1.86
N SER A 15 -76.76 -2.33 2.38
CA SER A 15 -75.63 -1.41 2.57
C SER A 15 -74.68 -1.92 3.65
N VAL A 16 -75.18 -2.46 4.77
CA VAL A 16 -74.35 -3.13 5.78
C VAL A 16 -73.64 -4.35 5.19
N LEU A 17 -74.32 -5.17 4.39
CA LEU A 17 -73.70 -6.33 3.71
C LEU A 17 -72.60 -5.90 2.74
N ILE A 18 -72.82 -4.86 1.93
CA ILE A 18 -71.82 -4.33 0.99
C ILE A 18 -70.60 -3.82 1.76
N ILE A 19 -70.81 -3.09 2.87
CA ILE A 19 -69.70 -2.60 3.72
C ILE A 19 -68.94 -3.77 4.34
N SER A 20 -69.67 -4.78 4.85
CA SER A 20 -69.08 -5.98 5.48
C SER A 20 -68.25 -6.80 4.48
N VAL A 21 -68.79 -7.03 3.29
CA VAL A 21 -68.12 -7.76 2.21
C VAL A 21 -66.91 -6.98 1.69
N SER A 22 -67.04 -5.66 1.53
CA SER A 22 -65.92 -4.81 1.12
C SER A 22 -64.80 -4.80 2.17
N ALA A 23 -65.14 -4.74 3.45
CA ALA A 23 -64.18 -4.83 4.54
C ALA A 23 -63.49 -6.21 4.59
N ALA A 24 -64.24 -7.30 4.44
CA ALA A 24 -63.70 -8.66 4.41
C ALA A 24 -62.76 -8.89 3.21
N ILE A 25 -63.16 -8.41 2.03
CA ILE A 25 -62.34 -8.46 0.81
C ILE A 25 -61.05 -7.65 0.99
N SER A 26 -61.15 -6.44 1.55
CA SER A 26 -59.97 -5.61 1.84
C SER A 26 -59.00 -6.33 2.77
N VAL A 27 -59.47 -6.90 3.88
CA VAL A 27 -58.62 -7.62 4.83
C VAL A 27 -57.97 -8.85 4.21
N PHE A 28 -58.72 -9.62 3.40
CA PHE A 28 -58.19 -10.80 2.73
C PHE A 28 -57.06 -10.46 1.76
N PHE A 29 -57.27 -9.48 0.86
CA PHE A 29 -56.23 -9.04 -0.07
C PHE A 29 -55.05 -8.38 0.64
N SER A 30 -55.28 -7.63 1.72
CA SER A 30 -54.20 -7.08 2.54
C SER A 30 -53.32 -8.17 3.17
N ASN A 31 -53.92 -9.25 3.70
CA ASN A 31 -53.17 -10.35 4.28
C ASN A 31 -52.36 -11.13 3.23
N GLN A 32 -52.95 -11.37 2.04
CA GLN A 32 -52.27 -12.05 0.95
C GLN A 32 -51.06 -11.24 0.45
N LEU A 33 -51.23 -9.92 0.24
CA LEU A 33 -50.16 -9.03 -0.17
C LEU A 33 -49.06 -8.94 0.89
N ALA A 34 -49.42 -8.92 2.18
CA ALA A 34 -48.45 -8.90 3.28
C ALA A 34 -47.63 -10.20 3.34
N ALA A 35 -48.26 -11.36 3.13
CA ALA A 35 -47.57 -12.65 3.10
C ALA A 35 -46.63 -12.77 1.89
N GLU A 36 -47.09 -12.34 0.71
CA GLU A 36 -46.25 -12.32 -0.50
C GLU A 36 -45.07 -11.36 -0.35
N PHE A 37 -45.31 -10.17 0.21
CA PHE A 37 -44.27 -9.20 0.52
C PHE A 37 -43.23 -9.77 1.50
N SER A 38 -43.67 -10.37 2.60
CA SER A 38 -42.78 -11.00 3.58
C SER A 38 -41.96 -12.15 2.97
N SER A 39 -42.58 -12.98 2.13
CA SER A 39 -41.88 -14.03 1.40
C SER A 39 -40.83 -13.47 0.44
N ARG A 40 -41.16 -12.44 -0.33
CA ARG A 40 -40.22 -11.77 -1.25
C ARG A 40 -39.09 -11.08 -0.49
N GLN A 41 -39.38 -10.50 0.67
CA GLN A 41 -38.37 -9.88 1.53
C GLN A 41 -37.39 -10.93 2.09
N HIS A 42 -37.87 -12.09 2.53
CA HIS A 42 -37.00 -13.19 2.95
C HIS A 42 -36.14 -13.73 1.80
N GLN A 43 -36.70 -13.89 0.61
CA GLN A 43 -35.94 -14.29 -0.58
C GLN A 43 -34.89 -13.23 -0.95
N ALA A 44 -35.26 -11.94 -0.92
CA ALA A 44 -34.33 -10.84 -1.19
C ALA A 44 -33.17 -10.82 -0.18
N LEU A 45 -33.46 -11.08 1.10
CA LEU A 45 -32.44 -11.18 2.14
C LEU A 45 -31.49 -12.36 1.86
N GLN A 46 -32.00 -13.55 1.54
CA GLN A 46 -31.17 -14.70 1.19
C GLN A 46 -30.29 -14.45 -0.03
N LEU A 47 -30.84 -13.77 -1.05
CA LEU A 47 -30.07 -13.38 -2.24
C LEU A 47 -28.96 -12.38 -1.88
N ALA A 48 -29.24 -11.41 -0.99
CA ALA A 48 -28.26 -10.45 -0.54
C ALA A 48 -27.14 -11.12 0.29
N GLU A 49 -27.50 -12.05 1.17
CA GLU A 49 -26.55 -12.87 1.95
C GLU A 49 -25.66 -13.69 1.02
N GLN A 50 -26.26 -14.35 0.02
CA GLN A 50 -25.53 -15.13 -0.98
C GLN A 50 -24.53 -14.27 -1.76
N GLU A 51 -24.91 -13.06 -2.17
CA GLU A 51 -23.99 -12.15 -2.86
C GLU A 51 -22.81 -11.73 -1.98
N ILE A 52 -23.05 -11.48 -0.70
CA ILE A 52 -21.98 -11.18 0.25
C ILE A 52 -21.04 -12.38 0.42
N GLU A 53 -21.57 -13.60 0.55
CA GLU A 53 -20.73 -14.80 0.68
C GLU A 53 -19.91 -15.07 -0.58
N VAL A 54 -20.49 -14.86 -1.77
CA VAL A 54 -19.73 -14.93 -3.03
C VAL A 54 -18.65 -13.87 -3.10
N ALA A 55 -18.94 -12.63 -2.65
CA ALA A 55 -17.94 -11.56 -2.60
C ALA A 55 -16.80 -11.90 -1.63
N LYS A 56 -17.11 -12.43 -0.45
CA LYS A 56 -16.12 -12.93 0.51
C LYS A 56 -15.23 -14.02 -0.09
N ALA A 57 -15.83 -15.00 -0.78
CA ALA A 57 -15.06 -16.07 -1.41
C ALA A 57 -14.11 -15.53 -2.49
N ARG A 58 -14.60 -14.65 -3.37
CA ARG A 58 -13.78 -13.97 -4.39
C ARG A 58 -12.68 -13.12 -3.77
N ALA A 59 -12.94 -12.48 -2.62
CA ALA A 59 -11.95 -11.68 -1.90
C ALA A 59 -10.73 -12.50 -1.47
N VAL A 60 -10.96 -13.77 -1.10
CA VAL A 60 -9.90 -14.70 -0.69
C VAL A 60 -9.01 -15.10 -1.86
N ASP A 61 -9.58 -15.21 -3.06
CA ASP A 61 -8.85 -15.58 -4.27
C ASP A 61 -8.14 -14.37 -4.91
N SER A 62 -8.86 -13.26 -5.06
CA SER A 62 -8.34 -12.01 -5.64
C SER A 62 -9.12 -10.81 -5.11
N PHE A 63 -8.62 -10.22 -4.02
CA PHE A 63 -9.21 -9.05 -3.40
C PHE A 63 -9.37 -7.87 -4.36
N ASP A 64 -8.36 -7.63 -5.20
CA ASP A 64 -8.36 -6.51 -6.14
C ASP A 64 -9.35 -6.68 -7.30
N SER A 65 -9.77 -7.92 -7.60
CA SER A 65 -10.79 -8.20 -8.63
C SER A 65 -12.22 -7.81 -8.23
N LEU A 66 -12.46 -7.53 -6.94
CA LEU A 66 -13.76 -7.10 -6.45
C LEU A 66 -14.11 -5.72 -6.98
N VAL A 67 -15.15 -5.67 -7.80
CA VAL A 67 -15.69 -4.45 -8.42
C VAL A 67 -17.21 -4.45 -8.33
N SER A 68 -17.82 -3.26 -8.41
CA SER A 68 -19.27 -3.12 -8.44
C SER A 68 -19.87 -3.82 -9.65
N GLN A 69 -20.95 -4.59 -9.43
CA GLN A 69 -21.59 -5.39 -10.46
C GLN A 69 -23.10 -5.44 -10.25
N ASN A 70 -23.83 -5.42 -11.37
CA ASN A 70 -25.27 -5.55 -11.37
C ASN A 70 -25.66 -6.89 -12.02
N SER A 71 -26.65 -7.56 -11.43
CA SER A 71 -27.22 -8.77 -11.98
C SER A 71 -28.71 -8.84 -11.68
N SER A 72 -29.43 -9.74 -12.33
CA SER A 72 -30.85 -9.96 -12.07
C SER A 72 -31.11 -11.43 -11.83
N PHE A 73 -32.11 -11.70 -10.99
CA PHE A 73 -32.58 -13.05 -10.74
C PHE A 73 -34.10 -13.03 -10.56
N SER A 74 -34.83 -13.60 -11.51
CA SER A 74 -36.30 -13.58 -11.52
C SER A 74 -36.81 -12.12 -11.49
N VAL A 75 -37.60 -11.75 -10.47
CA VAL A 75 -38.14 -10.41 -10.26
C VAL A 75 -37.18 -9.46 -9.52
N PHE A 76 -36.04 -9.97 -9.06
CA PHE A 76 -35.08 -9.22 -8.26
C PHE A 76 -33.99 -8.61 -9.13
N GLN A 77 -33.70 -7.33 -8.91
CA GLN A 77 -32.52 -6.65 -9.39
C GLN A 77 -31.50 -6.63 -8.24
N LYS A 78 -30.31 -7.16 -8.48
CA LYS A 78 -29.25 -7.29 -7.50
C LYS A 78 -28.10 -6.37 -7.89
N GLU A 79 -27.67 -5.55 -6.95
CA GLU A 79 -26.62 -4.56 -7.10
C GLU A 79 -25.57 -4.81 -6.02
N MET A 80 -24.37 -5.18 -6.44
CA MET A 80 -23.20 -5.24 -5.57
C MET A 80 -22.43 -3.94 -5.75
N ILE A 81 -22.41 -3.11 -4.71
CA ILE A 81 -21.67 -1.86 -4.66
C ILE A 81 -20.40 -2.12 -3.87
N VAL A 82 -19.25 -1.90 -4.50
CA VAL A 82 -17.93 -1.99 -3.87
C VAL A 82 -17.35 -0.59 -3.77
N GLU A 83 -17.07 -0.16 -2.55
CA GLU A 83 -16.41 1.09 -2.21
C GLU A 83 -15.03 0.75 -1.65
N ASN A 84 -13.95 1.26 -2.26
CA ASN A 84 -12.60 1.13 -1.71
C ASN A 84 -12.46 2.13 -0.55
N LEU A 85 -12.16 1.64 0.65
CA LEU A 85 -11.91 2.50 1.81
C LEU A 85 -10.42 2.83 1.92
N ASP A 86 -9.58 1.82 1.72
CA ASP A 86 -8.13 1.90 1.66
C ASP A 86 -7.60 0.79 0.72
N PHE A 87 -6.27 0.63 0.63
CA PHE A 87 -5.65 -0.39 -0.23
C PHE A 87 -5.96 -1.84 0.18
N TYR A 88 -6.30 -2.05 1.46
CA TYR A 88 -6.52 -3.36 2.06
C TYR A 88 -7.99 -3.58 2.44
N THR A 89 -8.84 -2.56 2.40
CA THR A 89 -10.20 -2.62 2.92
C THR A 89 -11.22 -2.13 1.91
N LYS A 90 -12.24 -2.96 1.66
CA LYS A 90 -13.37 -2.65 0.78
C LYS A 90 -14.67 -2.77 1.56
N LYS A 91 -15.56 -1.80 1.40
CA LYS A 91 -16.95 -1.87 1.86
C LYS A 91 -17.81 -2.41 0.74
N ILE A 92 -18.54 -3.49 1.03
CA ILE A 92 -19.41 -4.17 0.07
C ILE A 92 -20.84 -4.02 0.55
N THR A 93 -21.69 -3.45 -0.31
CA THR A 93 -23.13 -3.38 -0.09
C THR A 93 -23.82 -4.22 -1.17
N SER A 94 -24.49 -5.31 -0.77
CA SER A 94 -25.43 -6.01 -1.65
C SER A 94 -26.81 -5.42 -1.44
N ARG A 95 -27.38 -4.85 -2.50
CA ARG A 95 -28.73 -4.32 -2.54
C ARG A 95 -29.57 -5.15 -3.50
N VAL A 96 -30.60 -5.79 -2.97
CA VAL A 96 -31.57 -6.56 -3.74
C VAL A 96 -32.89 -5.80 -3.75
N SER A 97 -33.32 -5.37 -4.93
CA SER A 97 -34.54 -4.59 -5.13
C SER A 97 -35.56 -5.35 -5.96
N TRP A 98 -36.85 -5.11 -5.68
CA TRP A 98 -37.97 -5.67 -6.43
C TRP A 98 -39.14 -4.68 -6.41
N LEU A 99 -40.11 -4.95 -7.27
CA LEU A 99 -41.37 -4.21 -7.31
C LEU A 99 -42.44 -4.94 -6.48
N ILE A 100 -43.03 -4.25 -5.49
CA ILE A 100 -44.19 -4.75 -4.73
C ILE A 100 -45.41 -4.82 -5.67
N ASP A 101 -45.55 -3.80 -6.51
CA ASP A 101 -46.50 -3.71 -7.62
C ASP A 101 -45.86 -2.90 -8.76
N SER A 102 -46.61 -2.59 -9.82
CA SER A 102 -46.09 -1.92 -11.01
C SER A 102 -45.33 -0.61 -10.78
N ILE A 103 -45.45 0.03 -9.61
CA ILE A 103 -44.84 1.35 -9.34
C ILE A 103 -44.12 1.47 -7.99
N ARG A 104 -44.34 0.56 -7.03
CA ARG A 104 -43.72 0.64 -5.70
C ARG A 104 -42.48 -0.25 -5.58
N PRO A 105 -41.27 0.32 -5.53
CA PRO A 105 -40.05 -0.44 -5.26
C PRO A 105 -39.90 -0.77 -3.77
N ALA A 106 -39.30 -1.92 -3.50
CA ALA A 106 -38.79 -2.32 -2.20
C ALA A 106 -37.36 -2.83 -2.38
N ASN A 107 -36.56 -2.78 -1.32
CA ASN A 107 -35.23 -3.36 -1.32
C ASN A 107 -34.83 -3.90 0.05
N VAL A 108 -33.86 -4.80 0.03
CA VAL A 108 -33.08 -5.21 1.18
C VAL A 108 -31.62 -4.88 0.85
N SER A 109 -30.92 -4.27 1.80
CA SER A 109 -29.49 -3.98 1.67
C SER A 109 -28.73 -4.58 2.84
N LEU A 110 -27.69 -5.35 2.54
CA LEU A 110 -26.72 -5.81 3.53
C LEU A 110 -25.37 -5.19 3.21
N THR A 111 -24.64 -4.79 4.25
CA THR A 111 -23.31 -4.19 4.13
C THR A 111 -22.33 -5.00 4.97
N THR A 112 -21.16 -5.28 4.41
CA THR A 112 -20.01 -5.85 5.11
C THR A 112 -18.75 -5.07 4.75
N VAL A 113 -17.76 -5.14 5.61
CA VAL A 113 -16.40 -4.66 5.33
C VAL A 113 -15.50 -5.87 5.20
N LEU A 114 -14.70 -5.93 4.13
CA LEU A 114 -13.70 -6.97 3.90
C LEU A 114 -12.30 -6.37 3.96
N THR A 115 -11.39 -7.05 4.66
CA THR A 115 -9.99 -6.66 4.75
C THR A 115 -9.11 -7.77 4.16
N ASN A 116 -8.15 -7.39 3.33
CA ASN A 116 -7.13 -8.26 2.75
C ASN A 116 -6.01 -8.53 3.76
N TRP A 117 -6.33 -9.26 4.82
CA TRP A 117 -5.39 -9.57 5.90
C TRP A 117 -4.14 -10.33 5.44
N ARG A 118 -4.19 -10.99 4.27
CA ARG A 118 -3.07 -11.73 3.70
C ARG A 118 -2.01 -10.82 3.09
N ALA A 119 -2.39 -9.62 2.67
CA ALA A 119 -1.48 -8.62 2.14
C ALA A 119 -0.84 -7.74 3.22
N ILE A 120 -1.13 -8.02 4.50
CA ILE A 120 -0.42 -7.39 5.62
C ILE A 120 0.90 -8.15 5.78
N GLU A 121 1.98 -7.55 5.27
CA GLU A 121 3.34 -8.10 5.39
C GLU A 121 3.78 -8.16 6.87
N PRO A 122 4.74 -9.05 7.20
CA PRO A 122 5.47 -8.95 8.46
C PRO A 122 6.04 -7.54 8.65
N ASP A 123 6.20 -7.10 9.90
CA ASP A 123 6.82 -5.79 10.19
C ASP A 123 8.23 -5.74 9.60
N ASP A 124 8.34 -5.10 8.43
CA ASP A 124 9.54 -4.91 7.63
C ASP A 124 10.31 -3.64 8.05
N GLY A 125 9.88 -3.02 9.15
CA GLY A 125 10.34 -1.71 9.57
C GLY A 125 9.66 -0.56 8.80
N THR A 126 8.79 -0.83 7.83
CA THR A 126 8.09 0.19 7.05
C THR A 126 6.61 -0.16 6.92
N GLY A 127 5.89 -0.24 8.04
CA GLY A 127 4.54 -0.83 8.06
C GLY A 127 3.46 0.07 8.69
N PRO A 128 2.25 0.12 8.12
CA PRO A 128 1.18 0.96 8.64
C PRO A 128 0.59 0.32 9.89
N GLY A 129 0.68 0.99 11.03
CA GLY A 129 -0.11 0.63 12.21
C GLY A 129 -1.53 1.20 12.21
N SER A 130 -1.76 2.29 11.45
CA SER A 130 -3.06 2.91 11.18
C SER A 130 -2.95 3.82 9.95
N GLY A 131 -4.04 4.02 9.20
CA GLY A 131 -4.09 4.99 8.11
C GLY A 131 -3.91 6.45 8.59
N PRO A 132 -3.66 7.41 7.66
CA PRO A 132 -3.47 8.80 8.01
C PRO A 132 -4.73 9.41 8.63
N VAL A 133 -4.56 10.04 9.77
CA VAL A 133 -5.60 10.80 10.49
C VAL A 133 -5.12 12.24 10.70
N GLY A 134 -6.03 13.14 11.08
CA GLY A 134 -5.72 14.57 11.29
C GLY A 134 -5.56 15.36 9.99
N ASP A 135 -5.01 16.57 10.09
CA ASP A 135 -4.81 17.47 8.96
C ASP A 135 -3.39 17.34 8.36
N TRP A 136 -3.32 16.60 7.25
CA TRP A 136 -2.11 16.44 6.43
C TRP A 136 -1.92 17.54 5.37
N MET A 137 -2.86 18.48 5.23
CA MET A 137 -2.63 19.72 4.48
C MET A 137 -1.79 20.71 5.29
N ASN A 138 -1.80 20.58 6.62
CA ASN A 138 -0.97 21.38 7.52
C ASN A 138 -0.21 20.47 8.51
N PRO A 139 0.72 19.62 8.04
CA PRO A 139 1.50 18.76 8.92
C PRO A 139 2.46 19.59 9.77
N GLU A 140 2.95 19.01 10.86
CA GLU A 140 3.98 19.59 11.72
C GLU A 140 5.22 18.71 11.81
N THR A 141 6.38 19.33 12.02
CA THR A 141 7.61 18.61 12.39
C THR A 141 7.55 18.34 13.89
N ALA A 142 7.35 17.08 14.27
CA ALA A 142 7.33 16.65 15.67
C ALA A 142 8.74 16.69 16.28
N GLY A 143 9.74 16.19 15.56
CA GLY A 143 11.10 16.05 16.09
C GLY A 143 12.15 15.92 15.00
N THR A 144 13.41 16.16 15.39
CA THR A 144 14.57 16.03 14.49
C THR A 144 15.75 15.45 15.25
N LEU A 145 16.68 14.81 14.54
CA LEU A 145 17.92 14.32 15.14
C LEU A 145 19.11 14.46 14.18
N ASP A 146 20.20 15.01 14.71
CA ASP A 146 21.49 15.13 14.04
C ASP A 146 22.34 13.85 14.25
N LEU A 147 22.88 13.28 13.17
CA LEU A 147 23.73 12.07 13.18
C LEU A 147 25.21 12.37 13.45
N GLY A 148 25.56 13.65 13.63
CA GLY A 148 26.91 14.16 13.79
C GLY A 148 27.50 14.68 12.47
N ALA A 149 28.50 15.55 12.60
CA ALA A 149 29.14 16.19 11.46
C ALA A 149 29.70 15.16 10.45
N GLY A 150 29.41 15.36 9.16
CA GLY A 150 29.91 14.52 8.06
C GLY A 150 29.25 13.15 7.94
N ASN A 151 28.05 12.97 8.51
CA ASN A 151 27.14 11.89 8.19
C ASN A 151 25.97 12.47 7.41
N GLU A 152 25.61 11.87 6.27
CA GLU A 152 24.45 12.24 5.45
C GLU A 152 23.45 11.09 5.46
N GLY A 153 22.20 11.31 5.88
CA GLY A 153 21.17 10.25 5.90
C GLY A 153 20.87 9.70 4.50
N THR A 154 20.82 8.37 4.38
CA THR A 154 20.59 7.67 3.10
C THR A 154 19.27 6.94 3.05
N ASP A 155 18.95 6.18 4.10
CA ASP A 155 17.71 5.40 4.19
C ASP A 155 17.37 5.11 5.66
N LEU A 156 16.12 4.76 5.96
CA LEU A 156 15.69 4.43 7.31
C LEU A 156 14.60 3.35 7.37
N ALA A 157 14.54 2.68 8.51
CA ALA A 157 13.48 1.73 8.85
C ALA A 157 13.07 1.92 10.31
N VAL A 158 11.82 1.64 10.63
CA VAL A 158 11.18 1.85 11.94
C VAL A 158 10.55 0.56 12.45
N LYS A 159 11.21 -0.07 13.41
CA LYS A 159 10.67 -1.24 14.12
C LYS A 159 10.26 -0.82 15.52
N ASP A 160 9.01 -1.14 15.89
CA ASP A 160 8.42 -0.73 17.15
C ASP A 160 8.49 0.79 17.38
N GLU A 161 9.23 1.24 18.40
CA GLU A 161 9.47 2.65 18.73
C GLU A 161 10.94 3.04 18.47
N VAL A 162 11.61 2.34 17.56
CA VAL A 162 13.02 2.57 17.22
C VAL A 162 13.18 2.81 15.73
N VAL A 163 13.77 3.95 15.40
CA VAL A 163 14.23 4.26 14.03
C VAL A 163 15.67 3.79 13.89
N PHE A 164 15.92 2.98 12.86
CA PHE A 164 17.23 2.62 12.36
C PHE A 164 17.51 3.48 11.13
N ILE A 165 18.49 4.37 11.21
CA ILE A 165 18.85 5.26 10.11
C ILE A 165 20.25 4.96 9.64
N THR A 166 20.39 4.83 8.33
CA THR A 166 21.66 4.64 7.64
C THR A 166 22.20 5.97 7.15
N ALA A 167 23.52 6.06 7.06
CA ALA A 167 24.19 7.24 6.59
C ALA A 167 25.35 6.92 5.65
N LYS A 168 25.63 7.88 4.77
CA LYS A 168 26.90 8.00 4.09
C LYS A 168 27.85 8.80 4.96
N ALA A 169 28.84 8.11 5.51
CA ALA A 169 29.89 8.72 6.31
C ALA A 169 30.99 9.35 5.45
N SER A 170 31.52 10.50 5.91
CA SER A 170 32.64 11.19 5.27
C SER A 170 34.00 10.48 5.45
N ASP A 171 34.09 9.54 6.38
CA ASP A 171 35.29 8.79 6.76
C ASP A 171 34.88 7.35 7.14
N ASN A 172 35.75 6.37 6.84
CA ASN A 172 35.43 4.95 7.01
C ASN A 172 35.54 4.42 8.45
N LYS A 173 35.76 5.30 9.42
CA LYS A 173 35.74 4.98 10.87
C LYS A 173 34.54 5.59 11.58
N LYS A 174 33.73 6.36 10.86
CA LYS A 174 32.53 6.97 11.42
C LYS A 174 31.41 5.95 11.45
N LYS A 175 30.60 6.07 12.49
CA LYS A 175 29.41 5.26 12.68
C LYS A 175 28.36 5.69 11.65
N ASP A 176 27.82 4.72 10.93
CA ASP A 176 27.01 4.91 9.73
C ASP A 176 25.67 4.16 9.77
N LEU A 177 25.40 3.41 10.86
CA LEU A 177 24.06 2.97 11.24
C LEU A 177 23.80 3.40 12.69
N LEU A 178 22.68 4.09 12.90
CA LEU A 178 22.25 4.61 14.19
C LEU A 178 20.88 4.05 14.56
N SER A 179 20.67 3.78 15.85
CA SER A 179 19.36 3.44 16.41
C SER A 179 18.87 4.58 17.30
N ILE A 180 17.59 4.93 17.16
CA ILE A 180 17.01 6.14 17.75
C ILE A 180 15.68 5.77 18.39
N ASN A 181 15.53 6.05 19.69
CA ASN A 181 14.27 5.92 20.38
C ASN A 181 13.34 7.05 19.94
N VAL A 182 12.13 6.67 19.51
CA VAL A 182 11.04 7.57 19.13
C VAL A 182 9.74 7.27 19.88
N SER A 183 9.83 6.64 21.06
CA SER A 183 8.69 6.46 21.99
C SER A 183 7.99 7.79 22.29
N ASN A 184 8.76 8.88 22.27
CA ASN A 184 8.23 10.24 22.19
C ASN A 184 8.75 10.90 20.90
N ILE A 185 7.88 11.03 19.90
CA ILE A 185 8.20 11.64 18.60
C ILE A 185 8.66 13.10 18.70
N TYR A 186 8.30 13.80 19.78
CA TYR A 186 8.72 15.18 20.04
C TYR A 186 10.08 15.30 20.72
N SER A 187 10.66 14.18 21.15
CA SER A 187 11.98 14.15 21.79
C SER A 187 12.73 12.87 21.41
N PRO A 188 13.13 12.72 20.14
CA PRO A 188 13.88 11.56 19.69
C PRO A 188 15.26 11.51 20.37
N GLN A 189 15.71 10.30 20.74
CA GLN A 189 16.98 10.10 21.44
C GLN A 189 17.83 9.02 20.78
N LYS A 190 19.08 9.34 20.44
CA LYS A 190 20.04 8.33 19.97
C LYS A 190 20.27 7.28 21.06
N ILE A 191 20.08 6.01 20.70
CA ILE A 191 20.32 4.85 21.57
C ILE A 191 21.76 4.35 21.37
N SER A 192 22.09 3.90 20.15
CA SER A 192 23.41 3.37 19.83
C SER A 192 23.79 3.64 18.38
N GLU A 193 25.05 3.37 18.05
CA GLU A 193 25.61 3.56 16.71
C GLU A 193 26.69 2.50 16.44
N ILE A 194 26.76 2.01 15.20
CA ILE A 194 27.74 1.01 14.77
C ILE A 194 28.45 1.49 13.51
N ASP A 195 29.69 1.03 13.34
CA ASP A 195 30.52 1.30 12.16
C ASP A 195 30.44 0.06 11.27
N THR A 196 29.87 0.24 10.09
CA THR A 196 29.74 -0.80 9.05
C THR A 196 30.73 -0.59 7.90
N GLY A 197 31.64 0.37 8.05
CA GLY A 197 32.72 0.69 7.13
C GLY A 197 32.51 2.00 6.38
N TYR A 198 32.15 1.91 5.11
CA TYR A 198 32.22 3.02 4.16
C TYR A 198 30.88 3.71 3.87
N GLY A 199 29.91 3.63 4.78
CA GLY A 199 28.58 4.19 4.60
C GLY A 199 27.61 3.24 3.88
N LEU A 200 26.34 3.40 4.17
CA LEU A 200 25.26 2.53 3.73
C LEU A 200 24.32 3.28 2.78
N ASN A 201 23.78 2.57 1.78
CA ASN A 201 22.83 3.12 0.81
C ASN A 201 21.38 2.79 1.15
N SER A 202 21.11 1.60 1.69
CA SER A 202 19.76 1.14 1.99
C SER A 202 19.74 0.18 3.18
N ILE A 203 18.61 0.14 3.87
CA ILE A 203 18.32 -0.75 5.00
C ILE A 203 16.95 -1.40 4.84
N PHE A 204 16.87 -2.69 5.16
CA PHE A 204 15.62 -3.41 5.35
C PHE A 204 15.65 -4.10 6.71
N VAL A 205 14.56 -4.02 7.47
CA VAL A 205 14.47 -4.67 8.78
C VAL A 205 13.51 -5.85 8.67
N LEU A 206 13.90 -7.02 9.19
CA LEU A 206 12.97 -8.13 9.32
C LEU A 206 13.27 -8.88 10.61
N ASN A 207 12.27 -8.97 11.48
CA ASN A 207 12.43 -9.53 12.82
C ASN A 207 13.59 -8.83 13.55
N ASP A 208 14.59 -9.59 14.00
CA ASP A 208 15.72 -9.10 14.81
C ASP A 208 16.97 -8.76 13.98
N TYR A 209 16.82 -8.63 12.65
CA TYR A 209 17.93 -8.34 11.76
C TYR A 209 17.68 -7.09 10.91
N ALA A 210 18.72 -6.26 10.79
CA ALA A 210 18.83 -5.25 9.75
C ALA A 210 19.73 -5.78 8.64
N TYR A 211 19.22 -5.72 7.42
CA TYR A 211 19.90 -6.08 6.19
C TYR A 211 20.28 -4.78 5.52
N VAL A 212 21.57 -4.57 5.29
CA VAL A 212 22.07 -3.29 4.78
C VAL A 212 22.99 -3.49 3.60
N VAL A 213 23.04 -2.48 2.75
CA VAL A 213 23.92 -2.47 1.58
C VAL A 213 24.84 -1.26 1.55
N GLN A 214 26.09 -1.49 1.15
CA GLN A 214 27.15 -0.48 1.23
C GLN A 214 27.47 0.15 -0.14
N ALA A 215 27.78 1.44 -0.11
CA ALA A 215 28.16 2.28 -1.26
C ALA A 215 29.60 2.03 -1.77
N LYS A 216 30.16 0.84 -1.56
CA LYS A 216 31.52 0.46 -1.96
C LYS A 216 31.57 -0.91 -2.60
N THR A 217 32.75 -1.31 -3.03
CA THR A 217 33.02 -2.52 -3.80
C THR A 217 33.46 -3.71 -2.96
N SER A 218 33.43 -3.57 -1.63
CA SER A 218 33.70 -4.61 -0.64
C SER A 218 32.52 -4.67 0.32
N ASN A 219 32.21 -5.85 0.84
CA ASN A 219 31.24 -6.02 1.93
C ASN A 219 29.89 -5.38 1.61
N GLN A 220 29.46 -5.50 0.34
CA GLN A 220 28.30 -4.81 -0.19
C GLN A 220 27.00 -5.21 0.51
N PHE A 221 26.91 -6.43 1.03
CA PHE A 221 25.74 -6.91 1.75
C PHE A 221 26.15 -7.33 3.16
N GLN A 222 25.50 -6.74 4.15
CA GLN A 222 25.76 -6.98 5.56
C GLN A 222 24.46 -7.28 6.31
N ILE A 223 24.56 -8.10 7.35
CA ILE A 223 23.46 -8.45 8.23
C ILE A 223 23.86 -8.12 9.65
N ILE A 224 23.03 -7.34 10.33
CA ILE A 224 23.28 -6.79 11.66
C ILE A 224 22.18 -7.29 12.57
N ASN A 225 22.56 -7.86 13.71
CA ASN A 225 21.59 -8.20 14.76
C ASN A 225 21.17 -6.90 15.47
N ILE A 226 19.86 -6.66 15.50
CA ILE A 226 19.20 -5.51 16.12
C ILE A 226 18.19 -5.94 17.21
N ALA A 227 18.24 -7.19 17.67
CA ALA A 227 17.39 -7.71 18.77
C ALA A 227 17.46 -6.82 20.02
N ASN A 228 18.65 -6.27 20.28
CA ASN A 228 18.85 -5.22 21.26
C ASN A 228 19.36 -3.95 20.55
N PRO A 229 18.49 -2.95 20.32
CA PRO A 229 18.89 -1.70 19.68
C PRO A 229 20.00 -0.95 20.43
N ALA A 230 20.17 -1.17 21.74
CA ALA A 230 21.27 -0.59 22.50
C ALA A 230 22.62 -1.28 22.31
N SER A 231 22.64 -2.45 21.68
CA SER A 231 23.84 -3.26 21.46
C SER A 231 23.76 -4.00 20.12
N MET A 232 23.65 -3.25 19.03
CA MET A 232 23.67 -3.80 17.68
C MET A 232 25.03 -4.45 17.36
N ASN A 233 25.04 -5.53 16.58
CA ASN A 233 26.28 -6.19 16.17
C ASN A 233 26.20 -6.80 14.77
N LEU A 234 27.25 -6.56 13.97
CA LEU A 234 27.43 -7.17 12.65
C LEU A 234 27.58 -8.70 12.80
N VAL A 235 26.75 -9.48 12.10
CA VAL A 235 26.76 -10.95 12.18
C VAL A 235 27.14 -11.63 10.87
N GLY A 236 26.84 -11.01 9.73
CA GLY A 236 27.10 -11.55 8.41
C GLY A 236 27.58 -10.47 7.46
N GLU A 237 28.50 -10.83 6.57
CA GLU A 237 29.09 -9.91 5.60
C GLU A 237 29.45 -10.67 4.33
N ILE A 238 29.05 -10.13 3.17
CA ILE A 238 29.27 -10.73 1.87
C ILE A 238 29.87 -9.68 0.93
N THR A 239 31.00 -10.04 0.32
CA THR A 239 31.52 -9.33 -0.85
C THR A 239 30.97 -9.97 -2.12
N LEU A 240 30.23 -9.21 -2.91
CA LEU A 240 29.61 -9.68 -4.16
C LEU A 240 30.65 -9.84 -5.26
N SER A 241 30.50 -10.88 -6.09
CA SER A 241 31.38 -11.13 -7.22
C SER A 241 31.11 -10.16 -8.38
N GLY A 242 32.14 -9.48 -8.87
CA GLY A 242 32.08 -8.57 -10.02
C GLY A 242 32.84 -7.27 -9.73
N ALA A 243 33.60 -6.76 -10.70
CA ALA A 243 34.48 -5.62 -10.45
C ALA A 243 33.67 -4.33 -10.26
N GLY A 244 34.00 -3.54 -9.24
CA GLY A 244 33.61 -2.13 -9.19
C GLY A 244 32.16 -1.81 -8.81
N LYS A 245 31.32 -2.78 -8.42
CA LYS A 245 29.90 -2.52 -8.11
C LYS A 245 29.60 -2.24 -6.64
N GLN A 246 28.71 -1.28 -6.42
CA GLN A 246 28.14 -0.91 -5.12
C GLN A 246 26.82 -1.65 -4.88
N GLY A 247 26.49 -1.92 -3.61
CA GLY A 247 25.14 -2.32 -3.23
C GLY A 247 24.25 -1.08 -3.18
N LEU A 248 23.05 -1.17 -3.75
CA LEU A 248 22.14 -0.03 -3.91
C LEU A 248 20.87 -0.21 -3.11
N SER A 249 20.28 -1.41 -3.15
CA SER A 249 18.98 -1.71 -2.55
C SER A 249 18.97 -3.09 -1.93
N VAL A 250 18.12 -3.28 -0.92
CA VAL A 250 17.90 -4.57 -0.29
C VAL A 250 16.45 -4.72 0.15
N ALA A 251 15.88 -5.90 -0.07
CA ALA A 251 14.58 -6.30 0.46
C ALA A 251 14.64 -7.76 0.92
N VAL A 252 13.83 -8.13 1.92
CA VAL A 252 13.83 -9.51 2.45
C VAL A 252 12.43 -10.05 2.53
N LYS A 253 12.25 -11.26 2.01
CA LYS A 253 11.02 -12.05 2.19
C LYS A 253 11.37 -13.41 2.77
N ASP A 254 10.69 -13.77 3.86
CA ASP A 254 10.96 -14.99 4.62
C ASP A 254 12.45 -15.09 5.01
N ASN A 255 13.18 -16.05 4.43
CA ASN A 255 14.62 -16.25 4.62
C ASN A 255 15.43 -15.88 3.38
N PHE A 256 14.91 -15.04 2.49
CA PHE A 256 15.56 -14.69 1.24
C PHE A 256 15.76 -13.19 1.11
N ALA A 257 17.03 -12.76 1.07
CA ALA A 257 17.41 -11.38 0.84
C ALA A 257 17.69 -11.16 -0.64
N PHE A 258 17.05 -10.14 -1.20
CA PHE A 258 17.22 -9.65 -2.56
C PHE A 258 18.11 -8.41 -2.49
N VAL A 259 19.27 -8.46 -3.13
CA VAL A 259 20.26 -7.39 -3.12
C VAL A 259 20.45 -6.88 -4.53
N GLY A 260 20.15 -5.60 -4.72
CA GLY A 260 20.35 -4.87 -5.96
C GLY A 260 21.69 -4.13 -5.97
N THR A 261 22.35 -4.10 -7.13
CA THR A 261 23.65 -3.44 -7.28
C THR A 261 23.68 -2.47 -8.46
N GLU A 262 24.73 -1.66 -8.49
CA GLU A 262 25.10 -0.89 -9.67
C GLU A 262 25.46 -1.83 -10.82
N LYS A 263 25.05 -1.44 -12.03
CA LYS A 263 25.37 -2.12 -13.28
C LYS A 263 26.87 -2.06 -13.51
N SER A 264 27.50 -3.23 -13.62
CA SER A 264 28.93 -3.34 -13.90
C SER A 264 29.23 -4.57 -14.78
N SER A 265 30.43 -5.15 -14.65
CA SER A 265 30.75 -6.46 -15.20
C SER A 265 30.03 -7.56 -14.42
N GLY A 266 28.87 -7.94 -14.95
CA GLY A 266 28.05 -9.06 -14.50
C GLY A 266 26.98 -8.69 -13.49
N LYS A 267 25.90 -9.46 -13.52
CA LYS A 267 24.69 -9.57 -12.69
C LYS A 267 24.49 -8.52 -11.59
N GLU A 268 23.29 -7.95 -11.60
CA GLU A 268 22.89 -6.86 -10.71
C GLU A 268 21.94 -7.29 -9.58
N LEU A 269 21.13 -8.32 -9.79
CA LEU A 269 20.25 -8.86 -8.75
C LEU A 269 20.85 -10.13 -8.16
N TYR A 270 21.02 -10.15 -6.83
CA TYR A 270 21.49 -11.29 -6.07
C TYR A 270 20.42 -11.73 -5.08
N VAL A 271 20.23 -13.04 -4.96
CA VAL A 271 19.32 -13.63 -3.98
C VAL A 271 20.12 -14.52 -3.04
N PHE A 272 20.04 -14.22 -1.74
CA PHE A 272 20.71 -14.96 -0.68
C PHE A 272 19.68 -15.67 0.19
N ASN A 273 19.93 -16.94 0.51
CA ASN A 273 19.30 -17.57 1.65
C ASN A 273 20.00 -17.08 2.93
N VAL A 274 19.24 -16.42 3.80
CA VAL A 274 19.67 -15.80 5.06
C VAL A 274 19.10 -16.49 6.30
N SER A 275 18.61 -17.74 6.17
CA SER A 275 18.14 -18.55 7.31
C SER A 275 19.20 -18.74 8.40
N ASN A 276 20.48 -18.68 8.03
CA ASN A 276 21.58 -18.44 8.96
C ASN A 276 22.19 -17.06 8.67
N ALA A 277 21.82 -16.06 9.46
CA ALA A 277 22.30 -14.68 9.33
C ALA A 277 23.84 -14.55 9.40
N ALA A 278 24.52 -15.48 10.09
CA ALA A 278 25.98 -15.47 10.19
C ALA A 278 26.68 -16.14 8.98
N SER A 279 25.93 -16.85 8.14
CA SER A 279 26.47 -17.48 6.93
C SER A 279 25.48 -17.45 5.76
N PRO A 280 25.20 -16.26 5.19
CA PRO A 280 24.33 -16.12 4.03
C PRO A 280 24.84 -16.93 2.83
N GLN A 281 23.93 -17.58 2.11
CA GLN A 281 24.27 -18.43 0.96
C GLN A 281 23.66 -17.87 -0.32
N LEU A 282 24.48 -17.59 -1.33
CA LEU A 282 24.00 -17.16 -2.64
C LEU A 282 23.20 -18.30 -3.31
N VAL A 283 21.92 -18.08 -3.62
CA VAL A 283 21.06 -19.06 -4.29
C VAL A 283 20.81 -18.72 -5.76
N LYS A 284 20.74 -17.43 -6.09
CA LYS A 284 20.47 -16.97 -7.46
C LYS A 284 21.16 -15.65 -7.73
N SER A 285 21.51 -15.43 -8.99
CA SER A 285 21.88 -14.11 -9.49
C SER A 285 21.32 -13.92 -10.90
N ILE A 286 20.84 -12.71 -11.20
CA ILE A 286 20.14 -12.36 -12.44
C ILE A 286 20.79 -11.09 -13.03
N GLU A 287 21.03 -11.10 -14.33
CA GLU A 287 21.49 -9.95 -15.11
C GLU A 287 20.27 -9.16 -15.58
N LEU A 288 20.19 -7.88 -15.22
CA LEU A 288 19.16 -6.96 -15.71
C LEU A 288 19.75 -5.94 -16.70
N GLY A 289 21.07 -5.73 -16.67
CA GLY A 289 21.72 -4.71 -17.51
C GLY A 289 21.42 -3.28 -17.07
N ALA A 290 20.99 -3.09 -15.81
CA ALA A 290 20.64 -1.80 -15.23
C ALA A 290 20.92 -1.76 -13.73
N ASN A 291 21.14 -0.56 -13.18
CA ASN A 291 21.22 -0.42 -11.73
C ASN A 291 19.87 -0.78 -11.13
N ILE A 292 19.87 -1.40 -9.94
CA ILE A 292 18.65 -1.68 -9.18
C ILE A 292 18.62 -0.71 -8.01
N GLN A 293 17.96 0.43 -8.22
CA GLN A 293 17.95 1.55 -7.30
C GLN A 293 17.12 1.27 -6.06
N ASP A 294 16.03 0.51 -6.23
CA ASP A 294 15.12 0.17 -5.15
C ASP A 294 14.47 -1.20 -5.42
N ILE A 295 14.12 -1.91 -4.35
CA ILE A 295 13.41 -3.18 -4.37
C ILE A 295 12.33 -3.12 -3.30
N HIS A 296 11.07 -3.25 -3.72
CA HIS A 296 9.96 -3.41 -2.80
C HIS A 296 9.28 -4.75 -3.03
N ILE A 297 9.02 -5.48 -1.95
CA ILE A 297 8.34 -6.77 -2.00
C ILE A 297 6.91 -6.59 -1.52
N PHE A 298 5.96 -7.04 -2.33
CA PHE A 298 4.55 -7.11 -1.94
C PHE A 298 4.01 -8.49 -2.25
N ASN A 299 3.71 -9.24 -1.19
CA ASN A 299 3.30 -10.64 -1.19
C ASN A 299 4.28 -11.51 -1.99
N ASP A 300 3.84 -12.01 -3.14
CA ASP A 300 4.55 -12.92 -4.01
C ASP A 300 5.23 -12.22 -5.19
N ARG A 301 5.40 -10.89 -5.13
CA ARG A 301 6.07 -10.11 -6.18
C ARG A 301 7.17 -9.22 -5.61
N ALA A 302 8.30 -9.20 -6.33
CA ALA A 302 9.33 -8.19 -6.15
C ALA A 302 9.22 -7.14 -7.26
N TYR A 303 9.10 -5.88 -6.88
CA TYR A 303 9.06 -4.72 -7.75
C TYR A 303 10.40 -4.01 -7.63
N LEU A 304 11.02 -3.70 -8.76
CA LEU A 304 12.35 -3.12 -8.82
C LEU A 304 12.27 -1.78 -9.55
N ALA A 305 12.85 -0.74 -8.97
CA ALA A 305 13.16 0.49 -9.68
C ALA A 305 14.52 0.33 -10.35
N THR A 306 14.60 0.55 -11.66
CA THR A 306 15.83 0.39 -12.41
C THR A 306 16.20 1.66 -13.17
N ASN A 307 17.50 1.94 -13.28
CA ASN A 307 17.97 3.01 -14.13
C ASN A 307 19.25 2.65 -14.91
N TYR A 308 19.16 2.79 -16.23
CA TYR A 308 20.27 2.78 -17.18
C TYR A 308 19.71 3.23 -18.53
N SER A 309 20.55 3.80 -19.40
CA SER A 309 20.10 4.48 -20.63
C SER A 309 19.30 3.62 -21.63
N THR A 310 19.24 2.29 -21.43
CA THR A 310 18.61 1.34 -22.35
C THR A 310 17.70 0.33 -21.64
N SER A 311 17.34 0.56 -20.38
CA SER A 311 16.55 -0.38 -19.56
C SER A 311 15.18 0.19 -19.23
N SER A 312 14.21 -0.69 -18.99
CA SER A 312 12.95 -0.32 -18.33
C SER A 312 13.20 0.34 -16.98
N GLU A 313 12.31 1.24 -16.55
CA GLU A 313 12.40 1.94 -15.26
C GLU A 313 11.76 1.15 -14.10
N ALA A 314 10.86 0.23 -14.40
CA ALA A 314 10.35 -0.74 -13.43
C ALA A 314 10.41 -2.16 -13.96
N VAL A 315 10.76 -3.11 -13.09
CA VAL A 315 10.78 -4.55 -13.39
C VAL A 315 10.05 -5.31 -12.29
N ILE A 316 9.25 -6.31 -12.67
CA ILE A 316 8.45 -7.12 -11.74
C ILE A 316 8.86 -8.59 -11.87
N PHE A 317 9.15 -9.23 -10.74
CA PHE A 317 9.41 -10.67 -10.63
C PHE A 317 8.34 -11.35 -9.76
N ASP A 318 7.95 -12.55 -10.16
CA ASP A 318 7.28 -13.53 -9.30
C ASP A 318 8.33 -14.11 -8.34
N ILE A 319 8.00 -14.11 -7.06
CA ILE A 319 8.80 -14.67 -5.97
C ILE A 319 7.97 -15.61 -5.08
N VAL A 320 6.94 -16.28 -5.62
CA VAL A 320 6.22 -17.38 -4.93
C VAL A 320 7.23 -18.41 -4.40
N ASN A 321 8.27 -18.68 -5.20
CA ASN A 321 9.50 -19.30 -4.72
C ASN A 321 10.62 -18.26 -4.71
N PRO A 322 10.94 -17.64 -3.55
CA PRO A 322 11.95 -16.59 -3.48
C PRO A 322 13.35 -17.06 -3.89
N ALA A 323 13.65 -18.36 -3.80
CA ALA A 323 14.92 -18.93 -4.24
C ALA A 323 15.10 -18.94 -5.77
N ASN A 324 14.00 -18.86 -6.52
CA ASN A 324 14.03 -18.84 -7.98
C ASN A 324 13.02 -17.82 -8.54
N PRO A 325 13.36 -16.52 -8.50
CA PRO A 325 12.51 -15.47 -9.06
C PRO A 325 12.30 -15.66 -10.57
N VAL A 326 11.08 -15.38 -11.03
CA VAL A 326 10.70 -15.49 -12.44
C VAL A 326 10.27 -14.11 -12.95
N PHE A 327 10.86 -13.64 -14.05
CA PHE A 327 10.49 -12.36 -14.66
C PHE A 327 9.01 -12.40 -15.09
N LEU A 328 8.25 -11.38 -14.69
CA LEU A 328 6.84 -11.22 -15.05
C LEU A 328 6.65 -10.13 -16.10
N ALA A 329 7.15 -8.93 -15.83
CA ALA A 329 6.88 -7.75 -16.63
C ALA A 329 7.94 -6.68 -16.42
N SER A 330 8.00 -5.73 -17.35
CA SER A 330 8.74 -4.48 -17.17
C SER A 330 7.96 -3.30 -17.76
N PHE A 331 8.26 -2.11 -17.27
CA PHE A 331 7.64 -0.86 -17.72
C PHE A 331 8.72 0.12 -18.16
N ASP A 332 8.61 0.58 -19.41
CA ASP A 332 9.52 1.55 -20.02
C ASP A 332 8.83 2.92 -20.08
N CYS A 333 9.27 3.81 -19.20
CA CYS A 333 8.80 5.18 -19.09
C CYS A 333 9.22 6.05 -20.27
N LEU A 334 10.33 5.77 -20.97
CA LEU A 334 10.74 6.55 -22.13
C LEU A 334 9.65 6.52 -23.22
N SER A 335 8.98 5.39 -23.37
CA SER A 335 7.89 5.22 -24.32
C SER A 335 6.55 5.85 -23.89
N SER A 336 6.35 6.05 -22.57
CA SER A 336 5.02 6.26 -21.98
C SER A 336 4.88 7.51 -21.09
N CYS A 337 5.98 8.02 -20.52
CA CYS A 337 6.05 9.09 -19.52
C CYS A 337 6.63 10.40 -20.09
N GLY A 338 7.04 10.42 -21.37
CA GLY A 338 7.35 11.65 -22.10
C GLY A 338 8.70 12.33 -21.82
N SER A 339 9.53 11.81 -20.90
CA SER A 339 10.96 12.19 -20.74
C SER A 339 11.72 11.47 -19.61
N SER A 340 11.03 10.78 -18.69
CA SER A 340 11.70 10.02 -17.63
C SER A 340 12.51 8.84 -18.18
N THR A 341 13.71 8.67 -17.65
CA THR A 341 14.68 7.62 -18.04
C THR A 341 15.32 6.93 -16.85
N GLN A 342 14.82 7.19 -15.63
CA GLN A 342 15.43 6.71 -14.40
C GLN A 342 14.36 6.38 -13.36
N GLY A 343 14.13 5.09 -13.12
CA GLY A 343 13.43 4.61 -11.94
C GLY A 343 14.35 4.74 -10.73
N LEU A 344 13.83 5.34 -9.65
CA LEU A 344 14.59 5.64 -8.44
C LEU A 344 14.01 4.94 -7.21
N SER A 345 12.68 4.87 -7.10
CA SER A 345 11.96 4.19 -6.02
C SER A 345 10.70 3.51 -6.53
N VAL A 346 10.23 2.48 -5.84
CA VAL A 346 9.01 1.74 -6.15
C VAL A 346 8.19 1.49 -4.91
N PHE A 347 6.89 1.75 -4.99
CA PHE A 347 5.94 1.41 -3.93
C PHE A 347 4.68 0.76 -4.53
N PRO A 348 4.52 -0.58 -4.46
CA PRO A 348 3.31 -1.27 -4.86
C PRO A 348 2.22 -1.09 -3.78
N ALA A 349 1.19 -0.31 -4.07
CA ALA A 349 0.08 -0.14 -3.13
C ALA A 349 -0.87 -1.35 -3.08
N ASN A 350 -0.94 -2.11 -4.18
CA ASN A 350 -1.65 -3.39 -4.29
C ASN A 350 -1.18 -4.11 -5.57
N TYR A 351 -1.81 -5.24 -5.93
CA TYR A 351 -1.42 -5.99 -7.12
C TYR A 351 -1.66 -5.26 -8.45
N ASN A 352 -2.51 -4.24 -8.45
CA ASN A 352 -2.96 -3.51 -9.63
C ASN A 352 -2.41 -2.09 -9.72
N THR A 353 -1.74 -1.57 -8.69
CA THR A 353 -1.21 -0.20 -8.65
C THR A 353 0.22 -0.18 -8.13
N LEU A 354 1.13 0.27 -9.00
CA LEU A 354 2.52 0.53 -8.67
C LEU A 354 2.79 2.03 -8.77
N PHE A 355 3.32 2.59 -7.69
CA PHE A 355 3.93 3.92 -7.70
C PHE A 355 5.42 3.78 -8.04
N LEU A 356 5.87 4.56 -9.03
CA LEU A 356 7.26 4.59 -9.48
C LEU A 356 7.78 6.01 -9.31
N GLY A 357 8.80 6.18 -8.47
CA GLY A 357 9.53 7.42 -8.32
C GLY A 357 10.57 7.53 -9.41
N THR A 358 10.63 8.69 -10.06
CA THR A 358 11.53 8.95 -11.17
C THR A 358 12.30 10.25 -11.00
N ASN A 359 13.23 10.51 -11.91
CA ASN A 359 13.95 11.78 -11.98
C ASN A 359 13.08 13.02 -12.32
N PHE A 360 11.79 12.85 -12.67
CA PHE A 360 10.87 13.96 -12.96
C PHE A 360 9.68 14.06 -12.00
N GLY A 361 9.40 13.00 -11.24
CA GLY A 361 8.23 12.94 -10.38
C GLY A 361 7.75 11.52 -10.11
N LEU A 362 6.50 11.44 -9.69
CA LEU A 362 5.79 10.20 -9.39
C LEU A 362 5.02 9.73 -10.61
N GLU A 363 5.22 8.49 -11.02
CA GLU A 363 4.46 7.83 -12.07
C GLU A 363 3.59 6.72 -11.47
N ILE A 364 2.36 6.59 -11.94
CA ILE A 364 1.39 5.60 -11.45
C ILE A 364 1.12 4.62 -12.57
N ILE A 365 1.40 3.35 -12.32
CA ILE A 365 1.35 2.27 -13.31
C ILE A 365 0.26 1.28 -12.89
N ASN A 366 -0.62 0.96 -13.83
CA ASN A 366 -1.58 -0.13 -13.67
C ASN A 366 -0.89 -1.47 -13.97
N THR A 367 -0.84 -2.33 -12.95
CA THR A 367 -0.19 -3.64 -12.95
C THR A 367 -1.16 -4.82 -12.96
N ALA A 368 -2.45 -4.56 -13.20
CA ALA A 368 -3.47 -5.60 -13.26
C ALA A 368 -3.25 -6.61 -14.40
N ASN A 369 -2.68 -6.15 -15.53
CA ASN A 369 -2.28 -7.00 -16.64
C ASN A 369 -0.76 -6.96 -16.85
N LEU A 370 -0.07 -8.02 -16.41
CA LEU A 370 1.38 -8.15 -16.52
C LEU A 370 1.88 -8.33 -17.98
N SER A 371 1.01 -8.69 -18.93
CA SER A 371 1.41 -8.80 -20.35
C SER A 371 1.56 -7.43 -21.02
N GLY A 372 1.11 -6.36 -20.37
CA GLY A 372 1.12 -5.01 -20.91
C GLY A 372 0.77 -4.00 -19.82
N LEU A 373 1.81 -3.55 -19.11
CA LEU A 373 1.71 -2.52 -18.09
C LEU A 373 1.33 -1.18 -18.73
N ILE A 374 0.44 -0.42 -18.09
CA ILE A 374 -0.10 0.82 -18.65
C ILE A 374 0.10 1.96 -17.64
N ARG A 375 0.56 3.11 -18.12
CA ARG A 375 0.57 4.34 -17.32
C ARG A 375 -0.84 4.78 -17.00
N GLN A 376 -1.18 4.86 -15.71
CA GLN A 376 -2.46 5.36 -15.23
C GLN A 376 -2.44 6.87 -15.02
N GLY A 377 -1.37 7.43 -14.49
CA GLY A 377 -1.27 8.86 -14.20
C GLY A 377 0.09 9.21 -13.64
N GLY A 378 0.24 10.43 -13.13
CA GLY A 378 1.47 10.84 -12.47
C GLY A 378 1.42 12.25 -11.94
N TYR A 379 2.39 12.61 -11.13
CA TYR A 379 2.54 13.88 -10.46
C TYR A 379 3.97 14.42 -10.61
N ALA A 380 4.09 15.65 -11.12
CA ALA A 380 5.37 16.30 -11.33
C ALA A 380 5.88 16.91 -10.02
N ALA A 381 6.76 16.21 -9.30
CA ALA A 381 7.31 16.64 -8.01
C ALA A 381 8.33 17.80 -8.12
N GLY A 382 8.71 18.19 -9.34
CA GLY A 382 9.71 19.25 -9.59
C GLY A 382 11.15 18.84 -9.27
N GLY A 383 11.39 17.54 -9.05
CA GLY A 383 12.68 16.94 -8.74
C GLY A 383 12.59 15.42 -8.81
N SER A 384 13.71 14.75 -8.49
CA SER A 384 13.74 13.29 -8.35
C SER A 384 12.91 12.85 -7.16
N VAL A 385 12.16 11.77 -7.28
CA VAL A 385 11.47 11.10 -6.17
C VAL A 385 12.34 9.93 -5.71
N ASN A 386 13.09 10.16 -4.63
CA ASN A 386 14.08 9.23 -4.11
C ASN A 386 13.45 8.09 -3.31
N ASP A 387 12.31 8.35 -2.65
CA ASP A 387 11.56 7.32 -1.93
C ASP A 387 10.08 7.69 -1.82
N ILE A 388 9.23 6.67 -1.67
CA ILE A 388 7.77 6.75 -1.68
C ILE A 388 7.20 5.88 -0.57
N TYR A 389 6.27 6.45 0.18
CA TYR A 389 5.35 5.66 0.99
C TYR A 389 3.92 6.06 0.71
N ALA A 390 3.09 5.12 0.24
CA ALA A 390 1.67 5.38 0.00
C ALA A 390 0.79 4.64 1.01
N VAL A 391 -0.16 5.37 1.59
CA VAL A 391 -1.14 4.83 2.55
C VAL A 391 -2.49 5.50 2.33
N ASP A 392 -3.52 4.70 2.22
CA ASP A 392 -4.90 5.10 1.93
C ASP A 392 -4.98 6.06 0.73
N PHE A 393 -5.25 7.34 0.98
CA PHE A 393 -5.42 8.38 -0.03
C PHE A 393 -4.22 9.32 -0.15
N LEU A 394 -3.13 9.07 0.59
CA LEU A 394 -1.91 9.89 0.59
C LEU A 394 -0.69 9.12 0.10
N ALA A 395 0.18 9.83 -0.62
CA ALA A 395 1.55 9.43 -0.87
C ALA A 395 2.51 10.46 -0.26
N PHE A 396 3.45 9.98 0.53
CA PHE A 396 4.57 10.74 1.07
C PHE A 396 5.78 10.55 0.17
N LEU A 397 6.38 11.64 -0.29
CA LEU A 397 7.47 11.63 -1.26
C LEU A 397 8.71 12.30 -0.67
N ALA A 398 9.84 11.59 -0.75
CA ALA A 398 11.16 12.16 -0.49
C ALA A 398 11.73 12.61 -1.83
N THR A 399 12.04 13.89 -1.95
CA THR A 399 12.39 14.49 -3.23
C THR A 399 13.69 15.27 -3.19
N SER A 400 14.27 15.43 -4.39
CA SER A 400 15.42 16.31 -4.62
C SER A 400 15.04 17.74 -4.98
N ASN A 401 13.76 18.13 -4.88
CA ASN A 401 13.32 19.48 -5.19
C ASN A 401 13.77 20.43 -4.07
N SER A 402 14.64 21.39 -4.40
CA SER A 402 15.29 22.31 -3.45
C SER A 402 14.34 23.27 -2.69
N ASN A 403 13.03 23.16 -2.93
CA ASN A 403 12.02 23.97 -2.25
C ASN A 403 10.97 23.12 -1.52
N THR A 404 10.89 21.83 -1.83
CA THR A 404 9.82 20.93 -1.38
C THR A 404 10.38 19.49 -1.27
N GLU A 405 11.44 19.32 -0.49
CA GLU A 405 12.16 18.05 -0.33
C GLU A 405 11.28 16.96 0.28
N PHE A 406 10.28 17.32 1.07
CA PHE A 406 9.22 16.40 1.47
C PHE A 406 7.88 16.89 0.93
N GLN A 407 7.11 15.99 0.33
CA GLN A 407 5.80 16.32 -0.25
C GLN A 407 4.75 15.31 0.21
N VAL A 408 3.57 15.83 0.53
CA VAL A 408 2.36 15.03 0.79
C VAL A 408 1.45 15.20 -0.42
N VAL A 409 1.09 14.11 -1.08
CA VAL A 409 0.33 14.10 -2.32
C VAL A 409 -0.96 13.31 -2.13
N ASP A 410 -2.09 13.89 -2.52
CA ASP A 410 -3.36 13.18 -2.63
C ASP A 410 -3.37 12.30 -3.86
N ILE A 411 -3.63 11.02 -3.63
CA ILE A 411 -3.68 9.96 -4.64
C ILE A 411 -5.08 9.35 -4.76
N THR A 412 -6.12 10.01 -4.22
CA THR A 412 -7.52 9.58 -4.38
C THR A 412 -7.89 9.43 -5.85
N ASN A 413 -7.42 10.37 -6.68
CA ASN A 413 -7.51 10.28 -8.13
C ASN A 413 -6.14 9.95 -8.73
N LEU A 414 -5.88 8.66 -8.92
CA LEU A 414 -4.64 8.13 -9.51
C LEU A 414 -4.33 8.65 -10.94
N GLN A 415 -5.30 9.22 -11.65
CA GLN A 415 -5.06 9.83 -12.97
C GLN A 415 -4.46 11.24 -12.86
N ASN A 416 -4.81 11.95 -11.79
CA ASN A 416 -4.38 13.33 -11.55
C ASN A 416 -4.17 13.57 -10.05
N PRO A 417 -3.10 12.99 -9.47
CA PRO A 417 -2.71 13.29 -8.10
C PRO A 417 -2.32 14.75 -7.95
N TYR A 418 -2.47 15.31 -6.75
CA TYR A 418 -2.11 16.70 -6.48
C TYR A 418 -1.52 16.88 -5.09
N ILE A 419 -0.71 17.92 -4.91
CA ILE A 419 -0.04 18.20 -3.65
C ILE A 419 -1.02 18.71 -2.59
N TYR A 420 -0.96 18.13 -1.38
CA TYR A 420 -1.58 18.65 -0.17
C TYR A 420 -0.68 19.68 0.50
N SER A 421 0.56 19.26 0.79
CA SER A 421 1.50 20.05 1.58
C SER A 421 2.94 19.65 1.27
N SER A 422 3.90 20.44 1.75
CA SER A 422 5.32 20.14 1.62
C SER A 422 6.13 20.79 2.73
N PHE A 423 7.32 20.24 2.99
CA PHE A 423 8.35 20.90 3.77
C PHE A 423 9.56 21.22 2.90
N ASN A 424 10.18 22.36 3.19
CA ASN A 424 11.49 22.74 2.67
C ASN A 424 12.55 22.33 3.70
N PHE A 425 13.44 21.43 3.30
CA PHE A 425 14.56 20.97 4.12
C PHE A 425 15.88 21.54 3.62
N PRO A 426 16.94 21.57 4.45
CA PRO A 426 18.23 22.11 4.03
C PRO A 426 18.89 21.38 2.84
N GLN A 427 18.52 20.12 2.62
CA GLN A 427 19.04 19.22 1.58
C GLN A 427 17.95 18.21 1.18
N MET A 428 18.19 17.47 0.09
CA MET A 428 17.26 16.46 -0.42
C MET A 428 16.87 15.41 0.63
N ALA A 429 15.59 15.02 0.63
CA ALA A 429 15.11 13.86 1.37
C ALA A 429 15.48 12.59 0.59
N THR A 430 15.84 11.53 1.30
CA THR A 430 16.43 10.32 0.72
C THR A 430 15.61 9.07 0.96
N GLY A 431 15.06 8.88 2.16
CA GLY A 431 14.24 7.74 2.54
C GLY A 431 13.01 8.16 3.34
N ILE A 432 11.98 7.31 3.35
CA ILE A 432 10.69 7.49 4.02
C ILE A 432 10.26 6.17 4.66
N ALA A 433 9.88 6.27 5.93
CA ALA A 433 9.06 5.26 6.58
C ALA A 433 7.85 5.90 7.21
N TYR A 434 6.77 5.14 7.32
CA TYR A 434 5.54 5.58 7.97
C TYR A 434 5.12 4.55 9.01
N ARG A 435 4.74 5.02 10.19
CA ARG A 435 4.21 4.18 11.27
C ARG A 435 3.29 5.01 12.16
N ASN A 436 2.10 4.48 12.44
CA ASN A 436 1.14 5.08 13.39
C ASN A 436 0.85 6.57 13.15
N ASN A 437 0.52 6.96 11.91
CA ASN A 437 0.29 8.37 11.55
C ASN A 437 1.51 9.30 11.70
N VAL A 438 2.71 8.74 11.74
CA VAL A 438 3.97 9.49 11.79
C VAL A 438 4.81 9.10 10.60
N VAL A 439 5.32 10.10 9.89
CA VAL A 439 6.28 9.94 8.80
C VAL A 439 7.67 10.25 9.33
N TYR A 440 8.59 9.33 9.10
CA TYR A 440 10.01 9.47 9.35
C TYR A 440 10.70 9.64 8.01
N THR A 441 11.54 10.65 7.86
CA THR A 441 12.30 10.84 6.61
C THR A 441 13.76 11.14 6.90
N SER A 442 14.64 10.52 6.12
CA SER A 442 16.06 10.81 6.13
C SER A 442 16.37 11.95 5.15
N VAL A 443 17.30 12.80 5.53
CA VAL A 443 17.77 13.96 4.77
C VAL A 443 19.26 13.80 4.54
N ARG A 444 19.72 14.19 3.35
CA ARG A 444 21.14 14.20 2.98
C ARG A 444 21.90 15.36 3.64
N SER A 445 21.81 15.43 4.95
CA SER A 445 22.39 16.43 5.85
C SER A 445 22.79 15.71 7.14
N ASN A 446 23.56 16.39 8.00
CA ASN A 446 23.82 15.91 9.35
C ASN A 446 22.56 15.91 10.21
N ASP A 447 21.69 16.92 10.04
CA ASP A 447 20.33 16.96 10.60
C ASP A 447 19.41 16.03 9.78
N ALA A 448 19.74 14.74 9.86
CA ALA A 448 19.32 13.74 8.91
C ALA A 448 17.92 13.20 9.20
N LEU A 449 17.51 13.05 10.46
CA LEU A 449 16.18 12.53 10.78
C LEU A 449 15.19 13.67 10.92
N ARG A 450 14.08 13.60 10.18
CA ARG A 450 12.88 14.42 10.38
C ARG A 450 11.72 13.51 10.75
N ILE A 451 10.98 13.90 11.78
CA ILE A 451 9.78 13.22 12.25
C ILE A 451 8.60 14.17 12.04
N ILE A 452 7.60 13.73 11.29
CA ILE A 452 6.49 14.54 10.82
C ILE A 452 5.18 13.85 11.20
N THR A 453 4.23 14.61 11.71
CA THR A 453 2.88 14.13 12.04
C THR A 453 1.83 15.11 11.51
N SER A 454 0.59 14.64 11.38
CA SER A 454 -0.54 15.52 11.12
C SER A 454 -0.79 16.46 12.29
N THR A 455 -1.35 17.65 12.02
CA THR A 455 -1.94 18.46 13.09
C THR A 455 -3.29 17.86 13.55
N PRO A 456 -3.69 18.07 14.82
CA PRO A 456 -4.92 17.51 15.39
C PRO A 456 -6.22 17.93 14.70
#